data_AF-A0A1I7U6B3-F1
#
_entry.id   AF-A0A1I7U6B3-F1
#
_cell.length_a   1.000
_cell.length_b   1.000
_cell.length_c   1.000
_cell.angle_alpha   90.00
_cell.angle_beta   90.00
_cell.angle_gamma   90.00
#
_symmetry.space_group_name_H-M   'P 1'
#
loop_
_entity.id
_entity.type
_entity.pdbx_description
1 polymer ?
#
loop_
_entity_poly.entity_id
_entity_poly.type
_entity_poly.pdbx_seq_one_letter_code
_entity_poly.pdbx_strand_id
1 'polypeptide(L)'
;MLSENNGHIVTIASVAGKMGSAGLADYTSTKHAVIGFHDSLVAEIGGYGKEGVKTTLICPYYVNTSMFDATGATTRFPGVFPILETEYVVGKMFEAIETEQEYLVTPRIFYWILPQTQILPYKAQKLIAEFFGLIQSLDRFHK
;
A
#
# COMPACT_ATOMS: atom_id res chain seq x y z
N MET A 1 -21.92 -12.95 5.91
CA MET A 1 -20.50 -13.34 5.97
C MET A 1 -20.18 -14.14 7.22
N LEU A 2 -20.27 -13.57 8.43
CA LEU A 2 -19.95 -14.30 9.67
C LEU A 2 -20.91 -15.48 9.97
N SER A 3 -22.21 -15.32 9.72
CA SER A 3 -23.20 -16.41 9.88
C SER A 3 -22.90 -17.56 8.91
N GLU A 4 -22.68 -17.23 7.65
CA GLU A 4 -22.45 -18.18 6.55
C GLU A 4 -21.02 -18.73 6.51
N ASN A 5 -20.11 -18.20 7.34
CA ASN A 5 -18.67 -18.45 7.26
C ASN A 5 -18.14 -18.35 5.82
N ASN A 6 -18.56 -17.33 5.08
CA ASN A 6 -18.20 -17.16 3.67
C ASN A 6 -18.21 -15.68 3.25
N GLY A 7 -17.20 -15.28 2.49
CA GLY A 7 -17.09 -14.01 1.79
C GLY A 7 -15.67 -13.45 1.82
N HIS A 8 -15.47 -12.29 1.20
CA HIS A 8 -14.13 -11.69 1.05
C HIS A 8 -14.17 -10.18 1.32
N ILE A 9 -13.32 -9.71 2.23
CA ILE A 9 -13.14 -8.28 2.51
C ILE A 9 -11.84 -7.80 1.85
N VAL A 10 -11.96 -6.88 0.90
CA VAL A 10 -10.81 -6.30 0.19
C VAL A 10 -10.59 -4.87 0.66
N THR A 11 -9.40 -4.58 1.15
CA THR A 11 -9.02 -3.25 1.67
C THR A 11 -8.00 -2.59 0.75
N ILE A 12 -8.34 -1.41 0.21
CA ILE A 12 -7.45 -0.65 -0.68
C ILE A 12 -6.71 0.45 0.11
N ALA A 13 -5.46 0.17 0.46
CA ALA A 13 -4.56 1.08 1.13
C ALA A 13 -3.60 1.77 0.14
N SER A 14 -2.30 1.82 0.46
CA SER A 14 -1.21 2.40 -0.34
C SER A 14 0.13 2.00 0.28
N VAL A 15 1.21 2.04 -0.51
CA VAL A 15 2.58 2.05 0.03
C VAL A 15 2.78 3.20 1.03
N ALA A 16 2.07 4.33 0.86
CA ALA A 16 2.07 5.45 1.80
C ALA A 16 1.47 5.09 3.18
N GLY A 17 0.78 3.96 3.31
CA GLY A 17 0.32 3.41 4.59
C GLY A 17 1.41 2.67 5.38
N LYS A 18 2.58 2.44 4.77
CA LYS A 18 3.73 1.79 5.42
C LYS A 18 4.94 2.70 5.61
N MET A 19 4.98 3.79 4.86
CA MET A 19 6.06 4.77 4.88
C MET A 19 5.49 6.14 4.55
N GLY A 20 5.93 7.18 5.26
CA GLY A 20 5.48 8.54 5.02
C GLY A 20 6.12 9.16 3.78
N SER A 21 5.37 10.05 3.14
CA SER A 21 5.84 10.90 2.04
C SER A 21 5.62 12.37 2.39
N ALA A 22 6.58 13.23 2.03
CA ALA A 22 6.47 14.66 2.29
C ALA A 22 5.29 15.27 1.49
N GLY A 23 4.55 16.20 2.10
CA GLY A 23 3.39 16.84 1.47
C GLY A 23 2.10 16.01 1.45
N LEU A 24 2.11 14.80 2.03
CA LEU A 24 0.96 13.88 2.07
C LEU A 24 0.61 13.43 3.49
N ALA A 25 0.85 14.25 4.51
CA ALA A 25 0.76 13.81 5.91
C ALA A 25 -0.64 13.28 6.28
N ASP A 26 -1.70 13.95 5.81
CA ASP A 26 -3.09 13.54 5.96
C ASP A 26 -3.38 12.23 5.21
N TYR A 27 -3.02 12.15 3.92
CA TYR A 27 -3.17 10.94 3.10
C TYR A 27 -2.43 9.75 3.71
N THR A 28 -1.14 9.90 4.03
CA THR A 28 -0.30 8.91 4.71
C THR A 28 -0.95 8.46 6.02
N SER A 29 -1.46 9.38 6.84
CA SER A 29 -2.10 9.06 8.13
C SER A 29 -3.34 8.19 7.92
N THR A 30 -4.21 8.54 6.98
CA THR A 30 -5.40 7.73 6.67
C THR A 30 -5.02 6.35 6.14
N LYS A 31 -3.98 6.23 5.31
CA LYS A 31 -3.53 4.94 4.77
C LYS A 31 -2.87 4.06 5.82
N HIS A 32 -2.18 4.62 6.80
CA HIS A 32 -1.73 3.86 7.98
C HIS A 32 -2.92 3.38 8.81
N ALA A 33 -3.92 4.24 9.04
CA ALA A 33 -5.14 3.87 9.78
C ALA A 33 -5.91 2.73 9.10
N VAL A 34 -6.03 2.76 7.77
CA VAL A 34 -6.68 1.70 6.99
C VAL A 34 -5.93 0.36 7.12
N ILE A 35 -4.59 0.37 7.12
CA ILE A 35 -3.80 -0.85 7.34
C ILE A 35 -4.01 -1.38 8.77
N GLY A 36 -3.92 -0.51 9.78
CA GLY A 36 -4.16 -0.92 11.17
C GLY A 36 -5.59 -1.45 11.40
N PHE A 37 -6.58 -0.85 10.75
CA PHE A 37 -7.95 -1.35 10.75
C PHE A 37 -8.06 -2.74 10.12
N HIS A 38 -7.42 -2.95 8.96
CA HIS A 38 -7.40 -4.26 8.29
C HIS A 38 -6.77 -5.33 9.19
N ASP A 39 -5.61 -5.05 9.79
CA ASP A 39 -4.91 -5.98 10.66
C ASP A 39 -5.77 -6.36 11.88
N SER A 40 -6.46 -5.38 12.48
CA SER A 40 -7.41 -5.64 13.58
C SER A 40 -8.58 -6.51 13.14
N LEU A 41 -9.16 -6.23 11.97
CA LEU A 41 -10.28 -6.98 11.42
C LEU A 41 -9.91 -8.44 11.13
N VAL A 42 -8.72 -8.69 10.58
CA VAL A 42 -8.20 -10.05 10.36
C VAL A 42 -8.07 -10.80 11.68
N ALA A 43 -7.51 -10.15 12.70
CA ALA A 43 -7.37 -10.74 14.03
C ALA A 43 -8.72 -11.09 14.67
N GLU A 44 -9.73 -10.22 14.53
CA GLU A 44 -11.09 -10.48 15.01
C GLU A 44 -11.75 -11.66 14.28
N ILE A 45 -11.68 -11.71 12.95
CA ILE A 45 -12.21 -12.81 12.13
C ILE A 45 -11.57 -14.14 12.54
N GLY A 46 -10.25 -14.16 12.72
CA GLY A 46 -9.50 -15.32 13.22
C GLY A 46 -9.94 -15.72 14.64
N GLY A 47 -10.11 -14.76 15.54
CA GLY A 47 -10.61 -14.97 16.89
C GLY A 47 -12.01 -15.58 16.96
N TYR A 48 -12.86 -15.31 15.95
CA TYR A 48 -14.18 -15.94 15.80
C TYR A 48 -14.17 -17.31 15.10
N GLY A 49 -12.99 -17.80 14.68
CA GLY A 49 -12.86 -19.07 13.96
C GLY A 49 -13.50 -19.07 12.57
N LYS A 50 -13.54 -17.92 11.89
CA LYS A 50 -14.26 -17.74 10.61
C LYS A 50 -13.33 -17.86 9.40
N GLU A 51 -12.75 -19.04 9.21
CA GLU A 51 -11.75 -19.33 8.15
C GLU A 51 -12.28 -19.19 6.71
N GLY A 52 -13.60 -19.22 6.52
CA GLY A 52 -14.22 -19.01 5.20
C GLY A 52 -14.45 -17.54 4.87
N VAL A 53 -14.16 -16.62 5.79
CA VAL A 53 -14.13 -15.18 5.51
C VAL A 53 -12.70 -14.77 5.17
N LYS A 54 -12.44 -14.56 3.87
CA LYS A 54 -11.15 -14.16 3.35
C LYS A 54 -10.94 -12.66 3.46
N THR A 55 -9.67 -12.26 3.46
CA THR A 55 -9.29 -10.85 3.48
C THR A 55 -8.12 -10.62 2.52
N THR A 56 -8.07 -9.45 1.89
CA THR A 56 -6.95 -9.03 1.04
C THR A 56 -6.66 -7.56 1.27
N LEU A 57 -5.42 -7.24 1.65
CA LEU A 57 -4.92 -5.87 1.76
C LEU A 57 -4.09 -5.50 0.54
N ILE A 58 -4.49 -4.44 -0.15
CA ILE A 58 -3.87 -3.98 -1.40
C ILE A 58 -3.17 -2.64 -1.15
N CYS A 59 -1.86 -2.59 -1.39
CA CYS A 59 -1.00 -1.43 -1.18
C CYS A 59 -0.29 -1.05 -2.48
N PRO A 60 -0.93 -0.28 -3.37
CA PRO A 60 -0.27 0.19 -4.58
C PRO A 60 0.70 1.35 -4.30
N TYR A 61 1.75 1.42 -5.11
CA TYR A 61 2.60 2.60 -5.29
C TYR A 61 1.89 3.61 -6.21
N TYR A 62 2.60 4.61 -6.73
CA TYR A 62 2.03 5.57 -7.68
C TYR A 62 1.41 4.87 -8.89
N VAL A 63 0.15 5.20 -9.14
CA VAL A 63 -0.65 4.70 -10.26
C VAL A 63 -1.01 5.88 -11.16
N ASN A 64 -0.82 5.71 -12.46
CA ASN A 64 -1.14 6.68 -13.49
C ASN A 64 -2.66 6.90 -13.57
N THR A 65 -3.14 7.87 -12.81
CA THR A 65 -4.55 8.23 -12.66
C THR A 65 -4.68 9.74 -12.64
N SER A 66 -5.86 10.26 -12.95
CA SER A 66 -6.16 11.70 -12.88
C SER A 66 -5.85 12.33 -11.52
N MET A 67 -5.87 11.55 -10.43
CA MET A 67 -5.48 11.98 -9.09
C MET A 67 -4.00 12.36 -9.00
N PHE A 68 -3.12 11.67 -9.72
CA PHE A 68 -1.67 11.88 -9.69
C PHE A 68 -1.15 12.72 -10.86
N ASP A 69 -1.91 12.85 -11.95
CA ASP A 69 -1.58 13.70 -13.11
C ASP A 69 -1.32 15.16 -12.70
N ALA A 70 -2.13 15.71 -11.80
CA ALA A 70 -2.00 17.09 -11.31
C ALA A 70 -0.83 17.30 -10.32
N THR A 71 -0.30 16.22 -9.76
CA THR A 71 0.65 16.26 -8.63
C THR A 71 2.10 16.41 -9.10
N GLY A 72 2.36 16.11 -10.38
CA GLY A 72 3.71 16.07 -10.93
C GLY A 72 4.58 15.00 -10.29
N ALA A 73 3.98 13.90 -9.80
CA ALA A 73 4.71 12.82 -9.15
C ALA A 73 5.83 12.30 -10.06
N THR A 74 7.06 12.41 -9.59
CA THR A 74 8.24 11.84 -10.26
C THR A 74 8.91 10.81 -9.37
N THR A 75 9.56 9.85 -10.01
CA THR A 75 10.36 8.85 -9.34
C THR A 75 11.83 9.05 -9.72
N ARG A 76 12.73 8.99 -8.74
CA ARG A 76 14.17 9.20 -9.00
C ARG A 76 14.78 8.09 -9.88
N PHE A 77 14.26 6.87 -9.75
CA PHE A 77 14.72 5.70 -10.51
C PHE A 77 13.54 5.01 -11.20
N PRO A 78 13.08 5.50 -12.36
CA PRO A 78 11.91 4.96 -13.06
C PRO A 78 12.01 3.48 -13.42
N GLY A 79 13.23 2.96 -13.66
CA GLY A 79 13.44 1.54 -13.94
C GLY A 79 13.23 0.62 -12.72
N VAL A 80 13.28 1.15 -11.50
CA VAL A 80 13.12 0.38 -10.25
C VAL A 80 11.77 0.68 -9.59
N PHE A 81 11.36 1.94 -9.59
CA PHE A 81 10.11 2.42 -9.01
C PHE A 81 9.26 3.13 -10.07
N PRO A 82 8.78 2.42 -11.10
CA PRO A 82 7.95 3.02 -12.14
C PRO A 82 6.61 3.48 -11.57
N ILE A 83 6.05 4.53 -12.17
CA ILE A 83 4.62 4.82 -12.05
C ILE A 83 3.90 3.70 -12.79
N LEU A 84 2.93 3.08 -12.14
CA LEU A 84 2.23 1.92 -12.68
C LEU A 84 1.00 2.34 -13.49
N GLU A 85 0.74 1.66 -14.60
CA GLU A 85 -0.51 1.85 -15.34
C GLU A 85 -1.70 1.28 -14.55
N THR A 86 -2.84 1.97 -14.67
CA THR A 86 -4.07 1.61 -13.93
C THR A 86 -4.52 0.20 -14.26
N GLU A 87 -4.52 -0.19 -15.53
CA GLU A 87 -4.94 -1.50 -16.03
C GLU A 87 -4.07 -2.62 -15.44
N TYR A 88 -2.76 -2.37 -15.35
CA TYR A 88 -1.82 -3.32 -14.73
C TYR A 88 -2.13 -3.52 -13.25
N VAL A 89 -2.33 -2.42 -12.52
CA VAL A 89 -2.63 -2.48 -11.08
C VAL A 89 -3.95 -3.19 -10.85
N VAL A 90 -5.00 -2.83 -11.59
CA VAL A 90 -6.33 -3.46 -11.50
C VAL A 90 -6.24 -4.95 -11.81
N GLY A 91 -5.51 -5.35 -12.86
CA GLY A 91 -5.29 -6.77 -13.17
C GLY A 91 -4.64 -7.52 -12.01
N LYS A 92 -3.66 -6.92 -11.33
CA LYS A 92 -3.05 -7.49 -10.12
C LYS A 92 -4.00 -7.54 -8.92
N MET A 93 -4.89 -6.56 -8.79
CA MET A 93 -5.91 -6.58 -7.74
C MET A 93 -6.88 -7.76 -7.94
N PHE A 94 -7.39 -7.95 -9.17
CA PHE A 94 -8.26 -9.09 -9.48
C PHE A 94 -7.55 -10.43 -9.25
N GLU A 95 -6.31 -10.58 -9.74
CA GLU A 95 -5.51 -11.78 -9.48
C GLU A 95 -5.36 -12.06 -7.98
N ALA A 96 -5.09 -11.05 -7.16
CA ALA A 96 -4.97 -11.20 -5.71
C ALA A 96 -6.30 -11.58 -5.04
N ILE A 97 -7.43 -11.04 -5.51
CA ILE A 97 -8.76 -11.37 -5.00
C ILE A 97 -9.11 -12.82 -5.37
N GLU A 98 -8.94 -13.21 -6.64
CA GLU A 98 -9.25 -14.54 -7.14
C GLU A 98 -8.37 -15.64 -6.52
N THR A 99 -7.14 -15.30 -6.15
CA THR A 99 -6.20 -16.22 -5.50
C THR A 99 -6.16 -16.09 -3.97
N GLU A 100 -7.12 -15.36 -3.38
CA GLU A 100 -7.27 -15.16 -1.93
C GLU A 100 -5.97 -14.70 -1.25
N GLN A 101 -5.15 -13.89 -1.94
CA GLN A 101 -3.91 -13.37 -1.38
C GLN A 101 -4.22 -12.44 -0.21
N GLU A 102 -3.65 -12.71 0.96
CA GLU A 102 -3.85 -11.85 2.14
C GLU A 102 -3.24 -10.45 1.94
N TYR A 103 -2.14 -10.38 1.18
CA TYR A 103 -1.34 -9.15 1.07
C TYR A 103 -0.79 -8.93 -0.34
N LEU A 104 -1.20 -7.83 -0.99
CA LEU A 104 -0.70 -7.37 -2.28
C LEU A 104 0.02 -6.03 -2.16
N VAL A 105 1.30 -5.97 -2.53
CA VAL A 105 2.07 -4.72 -2.72
C VAL A 105 2.56 -4.63 -4.16
N THR A 106 2.31 -3.50 -4.79
CA THR A 106 2.74 -3.24 -6.17
C THR A 106 3.55 -1.95 -6.27
N PRO A 107 4.73 -1.95 -6.93
CA PRO A 107 5.45 -3.09 -7.48
C PRO A 107 6.04 -4.03 -6.41
N ARG A 108 6.26 -5.30 -6.77
CA ARG A 108 6.74 -6.36 -5.85
C ARG A 108 8.09 -6.07 -5.17
N ILE A 109 8.90 -5.16 -5.72
CA ILE A 109 10.16 -4.75 -5.10
C ILE A 109 9.96 -4.22 -3.67
N PHE A 110 8.80 -3.63 -3.39
CA PHE A 110 8.49 -3.10 -2.06
C PHE A 110 8.34 -4.16 -0.97
N TYR A 111 8.10 -5.43 -1.29
CA TYR A 111 8.15 -6.51 -0.30
C TYR A 111 9.53 -6.67 0.34
N TRP A 112 10.60 -6.28 -0.36
CA TRP A 112 11.97 -6.34 0.16
C TRP A 112 12.39 -5.08 0.92
N ILE A 113 11.73 -3.95 0.64
CA ILE A 113 12.10 -2.62 1.16
C ILE A 113 11.29 -2.28 2.41
N LEU A 114 9.98 -2.52 2.41
CA LEU A 114 9.07 -2.07 3.46
C LEU A 114 9.17 -2.83 4.80
N PRO A 115 9.43 -4.15 4.88
CA PRO A 115 9.54 -4.83 6.19
C PRO A 115 10.79 -4.43 6.99
N GLN A 116 11.71 -3.65 6.40
CA GLN A 116 12.92 -3.19 7.08
C GLN A 116 12.67 -2.06 8.09
N THR A 117 11.43 -1.55 8.21
CA THR A 117 11.10 -0.47 9.15
C THR A 117 11.19 -0.90 10.63
N GLN A 118 11.18 -2.20 10.93
CA GLN A 118 11.38 -2.70 12.29
C GLN A 118 12.79 -3.25 12.57
N ILE A 119 13.57 -3.51 11.52
CA ILE A 119 14.94 -4.06 11.64
C ILE A 119 15.98 -2.94 11.61
N LEU A 120 15.78 -1.91 10.79
CA LEU A 120 16.72 -0.81 10.65
C LEU A 120 16.37 0.36 11.58
N PRO A 121 17.35 1.09 12.13
CA PRO A 121 17.08 2.36 12.82
C PRO A 121 16.41 3.37 11.88
N TYR A 122 15.54 4.22 12.42
CA TYR A 122 14.80 5.23 11.64
C TYR A 122 15.70 6.10 10.74
N LYS A 123 16.90 6.47 11.22
CA LYS A 123 17.88 7.24 10.42
C LYS A 123 18.31 6.50 9.15
N ALA A 124 18.53 5.18 9.23
CA ALA A 124 18.91 4.37 8.08
C ALA A 124 17.75 4.25 7.09
N GLN A 125 16.52 4.05 7.60
CA GLN A 125 15.31 4.02 6.77
C GLN A 125 15.14 5.33 5.99
N LYS A 126 15.29 6.47 6.68
CA LYS A 126 15.21 7.79 6.08
C LYS A 126 16.25 7.97 4.97
N LEU A 127 17.51 7.60 5.21
CA LEU A 127 18.58 7.69 4.21
C LEU A 127 18.30 6.81 2.97
N ILE A 128 17.82 5.58 3.17
CA ILE A 128 17.46 4.68 2.06
C ILE A 128 16.32 5.28 1.25
N ALA A 129 15.28 5.77 1.91
CA ALA A 129 14.11 6.32 1.25
C ALA A 129 14.41 7.68 0.56
N GLU A 130 15.29 8.52 1.12
CA GLU A 130 15.84 9.71 0.46
C GLU A 130 16.70 9.34 -0.76
N PHE A 131 17.55 8.32 -0.63
CA PHE A 131 18.39 7.84 -1.72
C PHE A 131 17.54 7.40 -2.91
N PHE A 132 16.50 6.59 -2.68
CA PHE A 132 15.59 6.13 -3.73
C PHE A 132 14.54 7.16 -4.15
N GLY A 133 14.44 8.30 -3.48
CA GLY A 133 13.48 9.35 -3.80
C GLY A 133 12.03 9.02 -3.42
N LEU A 134 11.82 8.15 -2.43
CA LEU A 134 10.49 7.67 -2.02
C LEU A 134 9.77 8.63 -1.04
N ILE A 135 10.49 9.62 -0.48
CA ILE A 135 9.95 10.65 0.42
C ILE A 135 9.87 12.02 -0.28
N GLN A 136 9.91 12.07 -1.62
CA GLN A 136 9.85 13.34 -2.33
C GLN A 136 8.55 14.10 -2.03
N SER A 137 8.68 15.41 -1.91
CA SER A 137 7.56 16.33 -1.74
C SER A 137 6.76 16.40 -3.04
N LEU A 138 5.46 16.14 -2.98
CA LEU A 138 4.55 16.50 -4.07
C LEU A 138 4.26 18.01 -3.96
N ASP A 139 5.19 18.82 -4.46
CA ASP A 139 5.15 20.30 -4.36
C ASP A 139 3.89 20.95 -4.97
N ARG A 140 3.04 20.18 -5.67
CA ARG A 140 1.82 20.66 -6.33
C ARG A 140 0.50 20.15 -5.74
N PHE A 141 0.50 19.36 -4.67
CA PHE A 141 -0.76 18.86 -4.08
C PHE A 141 -1.63 19.96 -3.42
N HIS A 142 -1.04 21.13 -3.12
CA HIS A 142 -1.68 22.24 -2.40
C HIS A 142 -1.92 23.51 -3.25
N LYS A 143 -1.94 23.40 -4.58
CA LYS A 143 -2.31 24.52 -5.47
C LYS A 143 -3.67 24.34 -6.08
#